data_AF-A0A821VRY5-F1
#
_entry.id   AF-A0A821VRY5-F1
#
_cell.length_a   1.000
_cell.length_b   1.000
_cell.length_c   1.000
_cell.angle_alpha   90.00
_cell.angle_beta   90.00
_cell.angle_gamma   90.00
#
_symmetry.space_group_name_H-M   'P 1'
#
loop_
_entity.id
_entity.type
_entity.pdbx_description
1 polymer ?
#
loop_
_entity_poly.entity_id
_entity_poly.type
_entity_poly.pdbx_seq_one_letter_code
_entity_poly.pdbx_strand_id
1 'polypeptide(L)'
;IHIHMRQFLWFAYILPCFPLFSCVSLSLMKDFEESTRTHCNVTNLLPSISASIGEYEPQRFIWRFCFALDSILRYIIAYLQLNHVLNRHHIDFSERFTLVQITSSTFHFLELTFLLLLTYF
;
A
#
# COMPACT_ATOMS: atom_id res chain seq x y z
N ILE A 1 -14.97 20.70 -4.51
CA ILE A 1 -13.83 19.97 -3.89
C ILE A 1 -14.18 18.52 -3.53
N HIS A 2 -15.36 18.23 -2.96
CA HIS A 2 -15.78 16.85 -2.61
C HIS A 2 -15.79 15.82 -3.75
N ILE A 3 -16.10 16.20 -5.00
CA ILE A 3 -16.19 15.27 -6.13
C ILE A 3 -14.80 14.81 -6.61
N HIS A 4 -13.79 15.69 -6.59
CA HIS A 4 -12.42 15.36 -7.00
C HIS A 4 -11.73 14.42 -6.00
N MET A 5 -11.96 14.61 -4.69
CA MET A 5 -11.42 13.74 -3.65
C MET A 5 -11.88 12.28 -3.82
N ARG A 6 -13.13 12.06 -4.24
CA ARG A 6 -13.66 10.70 -4.42
C ARG A 6 -12.98 9.97 -5.58
N GLN A 7 -12.72 10.65 -6.69
CA GLN A 7 -12.02 10.06 -7.84
C GLN A 7 -10.56 9.74 -7.50
N PHE A 8 -9.89 10.63 -6.77
CA PHE A 8 -8.53 10.43 -6.29
C PHE A 8 -8.42 9.22 -5.34
N LEU A 9 -9.40 9.04 -4.45
CA LEU A 9 -9.49 7.88 -3.56
C LEU A 9 -9.71 6.56 -4.34
N TRP A 10 -10.55 6.58 -5.37
CA TRP A 10 -10.73 5.41 -6.25
C TRP A 10 -9.45 5.04 -6.99
N PHE A 11 -8.72 6.03 -7.50
CA PHE A 11 -7.41 5.80 -8.11
C PHE A 11 -6.41 5.21 -7.12
N ALA A 12 -6.32 5.76 -5.91
CA ALA A 12 -5.48 5.21 -4.84
C ALA A 12 -5.82 3.75 -4.53
N TYR A 13 -7.10 3.43 -4.47
CA TYR A 13 -7.56 2.09 -4.11
C TYR A 13 -7.30 1.04 -5.20
N ILE A 14 -7.39 1.43 -6.47
CA ILE A 14 -7.18 0.51 -7.61
C ILE A 14 -5.70 0.34 -7.94
N LEU A 15 -4.86 1.34 -7.62
CA LEU A 15 -3.43 1.34 -7.89
C LEU A 15 -2.68 0.09 -7.40
N PRO A 16 -2.94 -0.48 -6.19
CA PRO A 16 -2.29 -1.71 -5.72
C PRO A 16 -2.78 -3.00 -6.40
N CYS A 17 -3.93 -2.99 -7.08
CA CYS A 17 -4.40 -4.19 -7.81
C CYS A 17 -3.58 -4.46 -9.09
N PHE A 18 -3.10 -3.39 -9.73
CA PHE A 18 -2.28 -3.48 -10.94
C PHE A 18 -0.94 -4.23 -10.73
N PRO A 19 -0.07 -3.86 -9.77
CA PRO A 19 1.19 -4.56 -9.56
C PRO A 19 0.99 -6.00 -9.09
N LEU A 20 -0.06 -6.30 -8.30
CA LEU A 20 -0.37 -7.69 -7.93
C LEU A 20 -0.63 -8.54 -9.17
N PHE A 21 -1.52 -8.08 -10.06
CA PHE A 21 -1.87 -8.82 -11.26
C PHE A 21 -0.66 -8.98 -12.21
N SER A 22 0.13 -7.92 -12.38
CA SER A 22 1.34 -7.96 -13.20
C SER A 22 2.42 -8.88 -12.63
N CYS A 23 2.67 -8.84 -11.32
CA CYS A 23 3.68 -9.69 -10.67
C CYS A 23 3.29 -11.18 -10.72
N VAL A 24 2.02 -11.51 -10.44
CA VAL A 24 1.51 -12.88 -10.54
C VAL A 24 1.57 -13.39 -11.98
N SER A 25 1.14 -12.57 -12.96
CA SER A 25 1.19 -12.97 -14.38
C SER A 25 2.62 -13.22 -14.85
N LEU A 26 3.57 -12.35 -14.46
CA LEU A 26 4.98 -12.52 -14.79
C LEU A 26 5.59 -13.76 -14.11
N SER A 27 5.27 -14.01 -12.85
CA SER A 27 5.75 -15.20 -12.12
C SER A 27 5.25 -16.51 -12.76
N LEU A 28 4.00 -16.53 -13.25
CA LEU A 28 3.44 -17.68 -13.97
C LEU A 28 4.02 -17.89 -15.37
N MET A 29 4.36 -16.80 -16.08
CA MET A 29 4.88 -16.89 -17.46
C MET A 29 6.37 -17.17 -17.53
N LYS A 30 7.19 -16.63 -16.61
CA LYS A 30 8.65 -16.74 -16.66
C LYS A 30 9.23 -17.74 -15.68
N ASP A 31 8.68 -17.82 -14.47
CA ASP A 31 9.30 -18.52 -13.35
C ASP A 31 8.41 -19.67 -12.85
N PHE A 32 7.63 -20.30 -13.74
CA PHE A 32 6.68 -21.35 -13.34
C PHE A 32 7.36 -22.51 -12.61
N GLU A 33 8.58 -22.90 -13.00
CA GLU A 33 9.27 -24.05 -12.40
C GLU A 33 10.06 -23.68 -11.12
N GLU A 34 10.57 -22.44 -11.02
CA GLU A 34 11.29 -21.93 -9.85
C GLU A 34 10.32 -21.49 -8.74
N SER A 35 9.23 -20.80 -9.09
CA SER A 35 8.23 -20.27 -8.14
C SER A 35 7.27 -21.34 -7.59
N THR A 36 7.29 -22.52 -8.20
CA THR A 36 6.51 -23.70 -7.79
C THR A 36 7.35 -24.72 -7.02
N ARG A 37 8.68 -24.53 -6.98
CA ARG A 37 9.63 -25.44 -6.33
C ARG A 37 9.61 -25.24 -4.82
N THR A 38 8.73 -25.95 -4.14
CA THR A 38 8.75 -26.01 -2.69
C THR A 38 9.92 -26.87 -2.19
N HIS A 39 10.45 -26.57 -1.01
CA HIS A 39 11.48 -27.38 -0.33
C HIS A 39 11.07 -28.87 -0.15
N CYS A 40 9.77 -29.17 -0.27
CA CYS A 40 9.21 -30.52 -0.21
C CYS A 40 8.97 -31.17 -1.59
N ASN A 41 9.41 -30.55 -2.70
CA ASN A 41 9.20 -31.03 -4.07
C ASN A 41 7.72 -31.27 -4.44
N VAL A 42 6.80 -30.54 -3.79
CA VAL A 42 5.38 -30.52 -4.15
C VAL A 42 5.13 -29.33 -5.05
N THR A 43 4.65 -29.58 -6.26
CA THR A 43 4.27 -28.54 -7.20
C THR A 43 3.00 -27.84 -6.72
N ASN A 44 3.11 -26.59 -6.29
CA ASN A 44 1.98 -25.69 -6.07
C ASN A 44 1.43 -25.13 -7.38
N LEU A 45 0.12 -25.13 -7.55
CA LEU A 45 -0.51 -24.58 -8.75
C LEU A 45 -0.36 -23.05 -8.86
N LEU A 46 -0.08 -22.37 -7.74
CA LEU A 46 0.08 -20.92 -7.66
C LEU A 46 1.30 -20.56 -6.79
N PRO A 47 2.16 -19.63 -7.24
CA PRO A 47 3.22 -19.08 -6.40
C PRO A 47 2.60 -18.29 -5.23
N SER A 48 3.29 -18.26 -4.09
CA SER A 48 2.84 -17.41 -2.98
C SER A 48 2.87 -15.93 -3.40
N ILE A 49 1.95 -15.12 -2.86
CA ILE A 49 1.91 -13.68 -3.18
C ILE A 49 3.25 -13.02 -2.80
N SER A 50 3.83 -13.38 -1.65
CA SER A 50 5.14 -12.93 -1.20
C SER A 50 6.28 -13.34 -2.13
N ALA A 51 6.25 -14.57 -2.67
CA ALA A 51 7.23 -15.02 -3.67
C ALA A 51 7.12 -14.19 -4.96
N SER A 52 5.90 -13.99 -5.43
CA SER A 52 5.61 -13.28 -6.69
C SER A 52 6.02 -11.81 -6.66
N ILE A 53 5.96 -11.16 -5.49
CA ILE A 53 6.27 -9.73 -5.33
C ILE A 53 7.70 -9.45 -4.86
N GLY A 54 8.36 -10.41 -4.20
CA GLY A 54 9.60 -10.18 -3.46
C GLY A 54 10.81 -10.98 -3.95
N GLU A 55 10.59 -12.12 -4.59
CA GLU A 55 11.63 -13.14 -4.78
C GLU A 55 12.32 -13.03 -6.16
N TYR A 56 11.62 -12.50 -7.17
CA TYR A 56 12.10 -12.46 -8.55
C TYR A 56 12.21 -11.03 -9.12
N GLU A 57 13.26 -10.79 -9.90
CA GLU A 57 13.43 -9.60 -10.74
C GLU A 57 12.95 -9.93 -12.16
N PRO A 58 12.11 -9.09 -12.82
CA PRO A 58 11.82 -7.67 -12.57
C PRO A 58 10.56 -7.37 -11.71
N GLN A 59 9.85 -8.40 -11.22
CA GLN A 59 8.58 -8.28 -10.50
C GLN A 59 8.71 -7.39 -9.25
N ARG A 60 9.79 -7.58 -8.49
CA ARG A 60 10.12 -6.77 -7.30
C ARG A 60 10.24 -5.27 -7.59
N PHE A 61 10.77 -4.89 -8.76
CA PHE A 61 10.90 -3.47 -9.13
C PHE A 61 9.54 -2.85 -9.44
N ILE A 62 8.71 -3.54 -10.21
CA ILE A 62 7.34 -3.11 -10.54
C ILE A 62 6.52 -2.96 -9.25
N TRP A 63 6.62 -3.96 -8.36
CA TRP A 63 5.96 -3.94 -7.06
C TRP A 63 6.36 -2.71 -6.24
N ARG A 64 7.67 -2.51 -6.03
CA ARG A 64 8.20 -1.40 -5.23
C ARG A 64 7.82 -0.03 -5.80
N PHE A 65 7.88 0.13 -7.11
CA PHE A 65 7.53 1.39 -7.77
C PHE A 65 6.05 1.73 -7.61
N CYS A 66 5.15 0.80 -7.93
CA CYS A 66 3.72 1.00 -7.75
C CYS A 66 3.35 1.22 -6.27
N PHE A 67 3.98 0.48 -5.36
CA PHE A 67 3.75 0.62 -3.92
C PHE A 67 4.24 1.97 -3.38
N ALA A 68 5.38 2.49 -3.87
CA ALA A 68 5.86 3.82 -3.50
C ALA A 68 4.90 4.92 -3.95
N LEU A 69 4.40 4.84 -5.19
CA LEU A 69 3.41 5.79 -5.70
C LEU A 69 2.11 5.77 -4.88
N ASP A 70 1.60 4.57 -4.54
CA ASP A 70 0.43 4.43 -3.66
C ASP A 70 0.70 4.99 -2.25
N SER A 71 1.89 4.73 -1.71
CA SER A 71 2.26 5.23 -0.37
C SER A 71 2.30 6.76 -0.33
N ILE A 72 2.88 7.42 -1.34
CA ILE A 72 2.93 8.89 -1.45
C ILE A 72 1.50 9.46 -1.43
N LEU A 73 0.60 8.85 -2.20
CA LEU A 73 -0.78 9.25 -2.30
C LEU A 73 -1.50 9.19 -0.93
N ARG A 74 -1.28 8.11 -0.17
CA ARG A 74 -1.84 7.95 1.17
C ARG A 74 -1.25 8.93 2.19
N TYR A 75 0.05 9.23 2.11
CA TYR A 75 0.68 10.27 2.94
C TYR A 75 0.07 11.65 2.69
N ILE A 76 -0.23 12.01 1.43
CA ILE A 76 -0.90 13.26 1.10
C ILE A 76 -2.29 13.32 1.74
N ILE A 77 -3.06 12.23 1.67
CA ILE A 77 -4.39 12.15 2.27
C ILE A 77 -4.32 12.31 3.79
N ALA A 78 -3.42 11.60 4.45
CA ALA A 78 -3.23 11.68 5.91
C ALA A 78 -2.79 13.09 6.34
N TYR A 79 -1.91 13.73 5.57
CA TYR A 79 -1.49 15.12 5.80
C TYR A 79 -2.67 16.09 5.66
N LEU A 80 -3.48 15.96 4.60
CA LEU A 80 -4.65 16.82 4.39
C LEU A 80 -5.68 16.66 5.51
N GLN A 81 -5.89 15.43 6.00
CA GLN A 81 -6.79 15.16 7.12
C GLN A 81 -6.29 15.84 8.40
N LEU A 82 -5.00 15.71 8.72
CA LEU A 82 -4.42 16.36 9.89
C LEU A 82 -4.48 17.89 9.77
N ASN A 83 -4.11 18.44 8.60
CA ASN A 83 -4.13 19.87 8.35
C ASN A 83 -5.57 20.44 8.41
N HIS A 84 -6.58 19.67 8.00
CA HIS A 84 -7.97 20.05 8.15
C HIS A 84 -8.39 20.13 9.62
N VAL A 85 -7.89 19.24 10.48
CA VAL A 85 -8.14 19.32 11.93
C VAL A 85 -7.44 20.53 12.54
N LEU A 86 -6.18 20.78 12.18
CA LEU A 86 -5.38 21.89 12.71
C LEU A 86 -5.85 23.27 12.26
N ASN A 87 -6.40 23.41 11.05
CA ASN A 87 -6.92 24.69 10.55
C ASN A 87 -8.35 25.01 11.03
N ARG A 88 -8.98 24.14 11.83
CA ARG A 88 -10.23 24.52 12.48
C ARG A 88 -9.94 25.63 13.50
N HIS A 89 -10.51 26.81 13.25
CA HIS A 89 -10.32 28.03 14.05
C HIS A 89 -10.57 27.88 15.57
N HIS A 90 -11.26 26.81 15.99
CA HIS A 90 -11.46 26.43 17.38
C HIS A 90 -11.08 24.96 17.57
N ILE A 91 -9.79 24.68 17.80
CA ILE A 91 -9.34 23.35 18.20
C ILE A 91 -9.68 23.17 19.68
N ASP A 92 -10.86 22.63 19.96
CA ASP A 92 -11.21 22.23 21.32
C ASP A 92 -10.75 20.79 21.55
N PHE A 93 -9.62 20.63 22.24
CA PHE A 93 -9.08 19.31 22.61
C PHE A 93 -9.96 18.57 23.62
N SER A 94 -10.96 19.24 24.21
CA SER A 94 -11.96 18.62 25.07
C SER A 94 -12.94 17.74 24.28
N GLU A 95 -13.08 17.99 22.97
CA GLU A 95 -13.88 17.14 22.10
C GLU A 95 -13.13 15.82 21.83
N ARG A 96 -13.68 14.72 22.36
CA ARG A 96 -13.20 13.35 22.08
C ARG A 96 -13.02 13.09 20.58
N PHE A 97 -13.83 13.74 19.75
CA PHE A 97 -13.76 13.61 18.29
C PHE A 97 -12.43 14.15 17.71
N THR A 98 -11.93 15.29 18.19
CA THR A 98 -10.64 15.86 17.76
C THR A 98 -9.48 14.94 18.16
N LEU A 99 -9.51 14.40 19.39
CA LEU A 99 -8.50 13.44 19.85
C LEU A 99 -8.50 12.17 18.99
N VAL A 100 -9.68 11.61 18.70
CA VAL A 100 -9.81 10.41 17.84
C VAL A 100 -9.26 10.67 16.43
N GLN A 101 -9.49 11.86 15.87
CA GLN A 101 -8.97 12.20 14.54
C GLN A 101 -7.44 12.34 14.52
N ILE A 102 -6.85 12.97 15.54
CA ILE A 102 -5.39 13.10 15.64
C ILE A 102 -4.75 11.73 15.83
N THR A 103 -5.25 10.90 16.75
CA THR A 103 -4.71 9.56 16.98
C THR A 103 -4.85 8.68 15.75
N SER A 104 -6.01 8.71 15.08
CA SER A 104 -6.24 7.97 13.83
C SER A 104 -5.27 8.40 12.73
N SER A 105 -5.01 9.71 12.58
CA SER A 105 -4.03 10.21 11.63
C SER A 105 -2.63 9.70 11.95
N THR A 106 -2.22 9.75 13.22
CA THR A 106 -0.92 9.21 13.66
C THR A 106 -0.77 7.72 13.39
N PHE A 107 -1.79 6.91 13.69
CA PHE A 107 -1.77 5.48 13.38
C PHE A 107 -1.65 5.23 11.87
N HIS A 108 -2.33 6.03 11.04
CA HIS A 108 -2.22 5.94 9.59
C HIS A 108 -0.79 6.25 9.10
N PHE A 109 -0.14 7.30 9.64
CA PHE A 109 1.26 7.59 9.33
C PHE A 109 2.20 6.47 9.76
N LEU A 110 2.00 5.89 10.94
CA LEU A 110 2.80 4.77 11.44
C LEU A 110 2.63 3.53 10.55
N GLU A 111 1.39 3.17 10.21
CA GLU A 111 1.06 2.05 9.35
C GLU A 111 1.79 2.16 7.99
N LEU A 112 1.69 3.31 7.32
CA LEU A 112 2.39 3.54 6.04
C LEU A 112 3.91 3.43 6.18
N THR A 113 4.46 3.92 7.29
CA THR A 113 5.90 3.90 7.54
C THR A 113 6.39 2.46 7.74
N PHE A 114 5.66 1.65 8.50
CA PHE A 114 5.97 0.23 8.67
C PHE A 114 5.81 -0.56 7.39
N LEU A 115 4.77 -0.29 6.60
CA LEU A 115 4.57 -0.92 5.29
C LEU A 115 5.69 -0.61 4.30
N LEU A 116 6.15 0.64 4.25
CA LEU A 116 7.33 1.01 3.45
C LEU A 116 8.58 0.31 3.95
N LEU A 117 8.80 0.30 5.27
CA LEU A 117 9.96 -0.36 5.85
C LEU A 117 10.00 -1.84 5.48
N LEU A 118 8.88 -2.56 5.60
CA LEU A 118 8.74 -3.96 5.21
C LEU A 118 8.95 -4.21 3.70
N THR A 119 8.64 -3.23 2.84
CA THR A 119 8.74 -3.40 1.39
C THR A 119 10.17 -3.18 0.88
N TYR A 120 10.92 -2.31 1.57
CA TYR A 120 12.26 -1.89 1.16
C TYR A 120 13.40 -2.60 1.90
N PHE A 121 13.20 -2.95 3.17
CA PHE A 121 14.15 -3.67 4.03
C PHE A 121 13.70 -5.11 4.24
#